data_AF-A0A966YE52-F1
#
_entry.id   AF-A0A966YE52-F1
#
_cell.length_a   1.000
_cell.length_b   1.000
_cell.length_c   1.000
_cell.angle_alpha   90.00
_cell.angle_beta   90.00
_cell.angle_gamma   90.00
#
_symmetry.space_group_name_H-M   'P 1'
#
loop_
_entity.id
_entity.type
_entity.pdbx_description
1 polymer ?
#
loop_
_entity_poly.entity_id
_entity_poly.type
_entity_poly.pdbx_seq_one_letter_code
_entity_poly.pdbx_strand_id
1 'polypeptide(L)' 'SSGQAAIILRDIAGINLIGGDIVEVSPTFDPTGATAVAGAHVAMELIALWCWNKRANAT' A
#
# COMPACT_ATOMS: atom_id res chain seq x y z
N SER A 1 -12.94 -4.09 2.31
CA SER A 1 -12.11 -5.32 2.33
C SER A 1 -10.69 -4.97 1.89
N SER A 2 -9.70 -5.80 2.22
CA SER A 2 -8.29 -5.60 1.77
C SER A 2 -8.16 -5.53 0.25
N GLY A 3 -8.97 -6.30 -0.49
CA GLY A 3 -9.01 -6.23 -1.95
C GLY A 3 -9.51 -4.89 -2.50
N GLN A 4 -10.48 -4.24 -1.84
CA GLN A 4 -10.93 -2.91 -2.24
C GLN A 4 -9.84 -1.85 -2.06
N ALA A 5 -9.05 -1.94 -0.99
CA ALA A 5 -7.92 -1.04 -0.77
C ALA A 5 -6.88 -1.15 -1.90
N ALA A 6 -6.58 -2.38 -2.34
CA ALA A 6 -5.65 -2.60 -3.46
C ALA A 6 -6.18 -2.03 -4.79
N ILE A 7 -7.49 -2.16 -5.07
CA ILE A 7 -8.09 -1.60 -6.29
C ILE A 7 -7.95 -0.07 -6.30
N ILE A 8 -8.31 0.59 -5.19
CA ILE A 8 -8.21 2.06 -5.08
C ILE A 8 -6.76 2.53 -5.29
N LEU A 9 -5.78 1.85 -4.68
CA LEU A 9 -4.37 2.20 -4.83
C LEU A 9 -3.87 2.02 -6.27
N ARG A 10 -4.38 1.03 -7.00
CA ARG A 10 -4.03 0.79 -8.40
C ARG A 10 -4.69 1.78 -9.36
N ASP A 11 -5.92 2.20 -9.08
CA ASP A 11 -6.65 3.16 -9.92
C ASP A 11 -6.02 4.56 -9.90
N ILE A 12 -5.27 4.89 -8.86
CA ILE A 12 -4.51 6.16 -8.76
C ILE A 12 -3.08 6.05 -9.32
N ALA A 13 -2.75 5.00 -10.07
CA ALA A 13 -1.43 4.87 -10.71
C ALA A 13 -1.13 6.04 -11.66
N GLY A 14 0.08 6.60 -11.55
CA GLY A 14 0.53 7.77 -12.33
C GLY A 14 0.57 9.09 -11.55
N ILE A 15 0.05 9.15 -10.32
CA ILE A 15 0.18 10.33 -9.46
C ILE A 15 1.64 10.52 -9.00
N ASN A 16 2.09 11.75 -8.74
CA ASN A 16 3.41 12.00 -8.18
C ASN A 16 3.47 11.60 -6.68
N LEU A 17 3.64 10.31 -6.40
CA LEU A 17 3.76 9.78 -5.05
C LEU A 17 5.17 10.04 -4.49
N ILE A 18 5.27 10.88 -3.45
CA ILE A 18 6.56 11.22 -2.79
C ILE A 18 6.82 10.30 -1.59
N GLY A 19 5.77 9.80 -0.95
CA GLY A 19 5.84 8.87 0.19
C GLY A 19 4.45 8.47 0.66
N GLY A 20 4.39 7.49 1.57
CA GLY A 20 3.17 7.01 2.21
C GLY A 20 3.49 6.34 3.55
N ASP A 21 2.52 6.36 4.45
CA ASP A 21 2.65 5.81 5.80
C ASP A 21 1.46 4.87 6.10
N ILE A 22 1.68 3.87 6.94
CA ILE A 22 0.68 2.90 7.38
C ILE A 22 0.59 2.97 8.90
N VAL A 23 -0.47 3.61 9.36
CA VAL A 23 -0.72 3.88 10.77
C VAL A 23 -1.78 2.93 11.34
N GLU A 24 -1.93 2.96 12.68
CA GLU A 24 -2.96 2.23 13.42
C GLU A 24 -2.87 0.69 13.31
N VAL A 25 -1.67 0.16 13.12
CA VAL A 25 -1.39 -1.27 13.35
C VAL A 25 -1.07 -1.46 14.83
N SER A 26 -1.95 -2.10 15.58
CA SER A 26 -1.74 -2.35 17.01
C SER A 26 -1.67 -3.85 17.33
N PRO A 27 -0.45 -4.42 17.48
CA PRO A 27 -0.27 -5.85 17.72
C PRO A 27 -0.97 -6.35 18.99
N THR A 28 -1.06 -5.53 20.04
CA THR A 28 -1.65 -5.91 21.33
C THR A 28 -3.16 -6.15 21.23
N PHE A 29 -3.83 -5.52 20.27
CA PHE A 29 -5.28 -5.68 20.03
C PHE A 29 -5.60 -6.64 18.87
N ASP A 30 -4.57 -7.24 18.27
CA ASP A 30 -4.70 -8.13 17.10
C ASP A 30 -4.01 -9.49 17.35
N PRO A 31 -4.64 -10.38 18.15
CA PRO A 31 -4.02 -11.63 18.58
C PRO A 31 -3.79 -12.64 17.44
N THR A 32 -4.41 -12.46 16.27
CA THR A 32 -4.17 -13.27 15.07
C THR A 32 -3.20 -12.62 14.07
N GLY A 33 -2.82 -11.35 14.28
CA GLY A 33 -1.96 -10.59 13.39
C GLY A 33 -2.59 -10.21 12.05
N ALA A 34 -3.92 -10.30 11.92
CA ALA A 34 -4.63 -10.06 10.67
C ALA A 34 -4.48 -8.60 10.18
N THR A 35 -4.45 -7.65 11.09
CA THR A 35 -4.23 -6.22 10.83
C THR A 35 -2.80 -5.97 10.36
N ALA A 36 -1.81 -6.65 10.95
CA ALA A 36 -0.43 -6.57 10.49
C ALA A 36 -0.27 -7.12 9.06
N VAL A 37 -0.91 -8.25 8.75
CA VAL A 37 -0.89 -8.83 7.39
C VAL A 37 -1.64 -7.96 6.38
N ALA A 38 -2.76 -7.35 6.78
CA ALA A 38 -3.46 -6.38 5.93
C ALA A 38 -2.61 -5.13 5.66
N GLY A 39 -1.94 -4.60 6.69
CA GLY A 39 -0.99 -3.49 6.56
C GLY A 39 0.18 -3.83 5.63
N ALA A 40 0.75 -5.03 5.74
CA ALA A 40 1.82 -5.47 4.84
C ALA A 40 1.37 -5.52 3.37
N HIS A 41 0.14 -5.95 3.08
CA HIS A 41 -0.40 -5.90 1.72
C HIS A 41 -0.60 -4.46 1.22
N VAL A 42 -1.05 -3.54 2.07
CA VAL A 42 -1.14 -2.11 1.72
C VAL A 42 0.24 -1.53 1.41
N ALA A 43 1.28 -1.92 2.18
CA ALA A 43 2.66 -1.50 1.93
C ALA A 43 3.17 -1.95 0.55
N MET A 44 2.86 -3.20 0.17
CA MET A 44 3.21 -3.75 -1.13
C MET A 44 2.60 -2.92 -2.26
N GLU A 45 1.31 -2.56 -2.16
CA GLU A 45 0.63 -1.74 -3.17
C GLU A 45 1.20 -0.31 -3.23
N LEU A 46 1.54 0.31 -2.10
CA LEU A 46 2.19 1.64 -2.07
C LEU A 46 3.56 1.63 -2.75
N ILE A 47 4.36 0.59 -2.51
CA ILE A 47 5.67 0.43 -3.17
C ILE A 47 5.48 0.21 -4.67
N ALA A 48 4.52 -0.62 -5.08
CA ALA A 48 4.20 -0.84 -6.49
C ALA A 48 3.78 0.47 -7.18
N LEU A 49 2.95 1.27 -6.51
CA LEU A 49 2.50 2.58 -6.99
C LEU A 49 3.65 3.56 -7.19
N TRP A 50 4.60 3.60 -6.24
CA TRP A 50 5.80 4.42 -6.36
C TRP A 50 6.70 3.98 -7.53
N CYS A 51 6.90 2.67 -7.66
CA CYS A 51 7.71 2.09 -8.73
C CYS A 51 7.09 2.30 -10.12
N TRP A 52 5.76 2.40 -10.22
CA TRP A 52 5.06 2.66 -11.49
C TRP A 52 5.60 3.91 -12.19
N ASN A 53 5.73 5.03 -11.45
CA ASN A 53 6.26 6.28 -12.01
C ASN A 53 7.74 6.19 -12.33
N LYS A 54 8.52 5.47 -11.52
CA LYS A 54 9.94 5.23 -11.83
C LYS A 54 10.13 4.45 -13.11
N ARG A 55 9.27 3.46 -13.38
CA ARG A 55 9.27 2.73 -14.65
C ARG A 55 8.90 3.64 -15.82
N ALA A 56 7.86 4.46 -15.67
CA ALA A 56 7.42 5.39 -16.72
C ALA A 56 8.48 6.45 -17.06
N ASN A 57 9.25 6.91 -16.07
CA ASN A 57 10.32 7.90 -16.26
C ASN A 57 11.66 7.29 -16.75
N ALA A 58 11.76 5.96 -16.84
CA ALA A 58 12.97 5.25 -17.26
C ALA A 58 13.02 4.96 -18.78
N THR A 59 11.96 5.32 -19.51
CA THR A 59 11.82 5.21 -20.97
C THR A 59 11.77 6.60 -21.59
#